data_AF-A0A518EN54-F1
#
_entry.id   AF-A0A518EN54-F1
#
_cell.length_a   1.000
_cell.length_b   1.000
_cell.length_c   1.000
_cell.angle_alpha   90.00
_cell.angle_beta   90.00
_cell.angle_gamma   90.00
#
_symmetry.space_group_name_H-M   'P 1'
#
loop_
_entity.id
_entity.type
_entity.pdbx_description
1 polymer ?
#
loop_
_entity_poly.entity_id
_entity_poly.type
_entity_poly.pdbx_seq_one_letter_code
_entity_poly.pdbx_strand_id
1 'polypeptide(L)' 'MIQSILTLGLASGALLMGSAPAQGVAEAGEKPSYSFREAPLNSMGIKSLSELRGRPVLVEFWGTQ' A
#
# COMPACT_ATOMS: atom_id res chain seq x y z
N MET A 1 -23.04 -29.75 -43.78
CA MET A 1 -22.12 -30.02 -42.65
C MET A 1 -21.44 -28.71 -42.30
N ILE A 2 -21.55 -28.32 -41.04
CA ILE A 2 -21.33 -26.96 -40.52
C ILE A 2 -19.85 -26.79 -40.15
N GLN A 3 -19.18 -25.75 -40.68
CA GLN A 3 -17.83 -25.35 -40.23
C GLN A 3 -17.95 -24.64 -38.87
N SER A 4 -17.28 -25.17 -37.85
CA SER A 4 -17.14 -24.53 -36.54
C SER A 4 -15.77 -23.85 -36.44
N ILE A 5 -15.81 -22.53 -36.30
CA ILE A 5 -14.69 -21.63 -36.08
C ILE A 5 -14.32 -21.71 -34.60
N LEU A 6 -13.10 -22.15 -34.28
CA LEU A 6 -12.59 -22.08 -32.90
C LEU A 6 -11.51 -20.99 -32.82
N THR A 7 -11.96 -19.78 -32.49
CA THR A 7 -11.13 -18.63 -32.15
C THR A 7 -10.50 -18.88 -30.77
N LEU A 8 -9.20 -19.15 -30.74
CA LEU A 8 -8.44 -19.31 -29.50
C LEU A 8 -8.17 -17.93 -28.90
N GLY A 9 -9.03 -17.49 -27.98
CA GLY A 9 -8.91 -16.23 -27.27
C GLY A 9 -7.69 -16.22 -26.33
N LEU A 10 -6.76 -15.30 -26.59
CA LEU A 10 -5.60 -15.00 -25.75
C LEU A 10 -6.09 -14.32 -24.46
N ALA A 11 -6.41 -15.09 -23.43
CA ALA A 11 -6.60 -14.56 -22.08
C ALA A 11 -5.22 -14.37 -21.43
N SER A 12 -4.56 -13.25 -21.73
CA SER A 12 -3.37 -12.81 -21.01
C SER A 12 -3.74 -12.53 -19.56
N GLY A 13 -3.52 -13.53 -18.71
CA GLY A 13 -3.58 -13.40 -17.26
C GLY A 13 -2.50 -12.46 -16.76
N ALA A 14 -2.80 -11.17 -16.71
CA ALA A 14 -2.06 -10.25 -15.86
C ALA A 14 -2.69 -10.29 -14.46
N LEU A 15 -2.31 -11.31 -13.69
CA LEU A 15 -2.38 -11.22 -12.24
C LEU A 15 -1.51 -10.01 -11.87
N LEU A 16 -2.15 -8.88 -11.56
CA LEU A 16 -1.53 -7.83 -10.78
C LEU A 16 -1.24 -8.44 -9.41
N MET A 17 -0.10 -9.13 -9.33
CA MET A 17 0.59 -9.43 -8.09
C MET A 17 0.94 -8.07 -7.49
N GLY A 18 -0.02 -7.49 -6.76
CA GLY A 18 0.29 -6.46 -5.79
C GLY A 18 1.33 -7.05 -4.88
N SER A 19 2.58 -6.61 -5.03
CA SER A 19 3.65 -6.92 -4.09
C SER A 19 3.12 -6.55 -2.72
N ALA A 20 2.86 -7.55 -1.87
CA ALA A 20 2.66 -7.29 -0.46
C ALA A 20 3.82 -6.40 0.00
N PRO A 21 3.57 -5.31 0.75
CA PRO A 21 4.65 -4.46 1.21
C PRO A 21 5.62 -5.36 1.98
N ALA A 22 6.89 -5.32 1.57
CA ALA A 22 7.94 -6.06 2.21
C ALA A 22 7.86 -5.80 3.72
N GLN A 23 7.74 -6.88 4.51
CA GLN A 23 7.97 -6.80 5.95
C GLN A 23 9.45 -6.46 6.14
N GLY A 24 9.74 -5.16 6.23
CA GLY A 24 11.08 -4.61 6.29
C GLY A 24 11.27 -3.78 7.55
N VAL A 25 12.46 -3.86 8.13
CA VAL A 25 12.93 -2.90 9.13
C VAL A 25 13.21 -1.59 8.39
N ALA A 26 12.61 -0.49 8.85
CA ALA A 26 12.91 0.82 8.28
C ALA A 26 14.33 1.26 8.66
N GLU A 27 15.10 1.74 7.70
CA GLU A 27 16.46 2.22 7.94
C GLU A 27 16.54 3.74 8.17
N ALA A 28 17.60 4.19 8.82
CA ALA A 28 17.82 5.62 9.04
C ALA A 28 17.98 6.36 7.71
N GLY A 29 17.21 7.44 7.52
CA GLY A 29 17.18 8.20 6.27
C GLY A 29 16.13 7.72 5.27
N GLU A 30 15.52 6.55 5.51
CA GLU A 30 14.36 6.11 4.74
C GLU A 30 13.16 7.05 4.98
N LYS A 31 12.31 7.19 3.96
CA LYS A 31 11.10 8.01 4.01
C LYS A 31 9.87 7.11 3.99
N PRO A 32 9.47 6.52 5.12
CA PRO A 32 8.33 5.62 5.17
C PRO A 32 7.04 6.34 4.74
N SER A 33 6.12 5.59 4.16
CA SER A 33 4.78 6.05 3.80
C SER A 33 3.73 5.18 4.46
N TYR A 34 2.75 5.80 5.11
CA TYR A 34 1.64 5.11 5.74
C TYR A 34 0.37 5.95 5.64
N SER A 35 -0.73 5.31 5.26
CA SER A 35 -2.08 5.90 5.27
C SER A 35 -2.81 5.42 6.51
N PHE A 36 -3.28 6.35 7.34
CA PHE A 36 -3.97 5.99 8.56
C PHE A 36 -5.36 5.44 8.24
N ARG A 37 -5.75 4.35 8.91
CA ARG A 37 -7.10 3.78 8.76
C ARG A 37 -8.17 4.73 9.29
N GLU A 38 -7.84 5.41 10.38
CA GLU A 38 -8.64 6.45 11.02
C GLU A 38 -7.77 7.69 11.20
N ALA A 39 -8.38 8.87 11.18
CA ALA A 39 -7.64 10.11 11.39
C ALA A 39 -7.00 10.09 12.79
N PRO A 40 -5.70 10.40 12.93
CA PRO A 40 -5.07 10.49 14.24
C PRO A 40 -5.77 11.53 15.11
N LEU A 41 -5.74 11.34 16.43
CA LEU A 41 -6.36 12.26 17.38
C LEU A 41 -5.76 13.67 17.23
N ASN A 42 -6.61 14.71 17.24
CA ASN A 42 -6.21 16.12 17.07
C ASN A 42 -5.43 16.41 15.78
N SER A 43 -5.52 15.55 14.76
CA SER A 43 -4.74 15.68 13.53
C SER A 43 -5.29 16.68 12.52
N MET A 44 -6.38 17.38 12.84
CA MET A 44 -7.04 18.36 11.95
C MET A 44 -7.32 17.82 10.53
N GLY A 45 -7.56 16.51 10.40
CA GLY A 45 -7.91 15.87 9.13
C GLY A 45 -6.73 15.31 8.33
N ILE A 46 -5.53 15.22 8.91
CA ILE A 46 -4.38 14.53 8.28
C ILE A 46 -4.72 13.06 8.04
N LYS A 47 -4.38 12.55 6.85
CA LYS A 47 -4.72 11.18 6.42
C LYS A 47 -3.52 10.28 6.22
N SER A 48 -2.32 10.85 6.13
CA SER A 48 -1.09 10.11 5.86
C SER A 48 0.12 10.65 6.59
N LEU A 49 1.11 9.78 6.82
CA LEU A 49 2.41 10.15 7.39
C LEU A 49 3.14 11.18 6.52
N SER A 50 2.93 11.14 5.20
CA SER A 50 3.57 12.07 4.26
C SER A 50 3.19 13.53 4.46
N GLU A 51 1.98 13.80 4.97
CA GLU A 51 1.51 15.17 5.27
C GLU A 51 2.18 15.76 6.52
N LEU A 52 2.84 14.93 7.33
CA LEU A 52 3.61 15.36 8.50
C LEU A 52 5.06 15.74 8.15
N ARG A 53 5.50 15.59 6.90
CA ARG A 53 6.88 15.94 6.48
C ARG A 53 7.19 17.42 6.75
N GLY A 54 8.46 17.70 7.02
CA GLY A 54 8.93 19.02 7.42
C GLY A 54 8.72 19.33 8.90
N ARG A 55 8.09 18.42 9.65
CA ARG A 55 7.96 18.48 11.12
C ARG A 55 8.65 17.28 11.75
N PRO A 56 9.27 17.41 12.93
CA PRO A 56 9.73 16.26 13.70
C PRO A 56 8.52 15.46 14.19
N VAL A 57 8.55 14.15 13.98
CA VAL A 57 7.47 13.22 14.35
C VAL A 57 8.06 12.04 15.10
N LEU A 58 7.52 11.74 16.27
CA LEU A 58 7.80 10.51 17.00
C LEU A 58 6.76 9.47 16.61
N VAL A 59 7.21 8.28 16.23
CA VAL A 59 6.33 7.13 15.98
C VAL A 59 6.68 6.07 17.02
N GLU A 60 5.68 5.66 17.78
CA GLU A 60 5.80 4.60 18.79
C GLU A 60 4.80 3.49 18.47
N PHE A 61 5.27 2.25 18.56
CA PHE A 61 4.43 1.06 18.40
C PHE A 61 4.16 0.48 19.79
N TRP A 62 2.89 0.30 20.12
CA TRP A 62 2.44 -0.26 21.39
C TRP A 62 1.32 -1.28 21.15
N GLY A 63 1.17 -2.24 22.07
CA GLY A 63 0.23 -3.37 21.96
C GLY A 63 0.92 -4.74 21.94
N THR A 64 0.14 -5.82 22.03
CA THR A 64 0.64 -7.19 22.18
C THR A 64 0.44 -8.08 20.95
N GLN A 65 0.48 -7.47 19.76
CA GLN A 65 0.17 -8.04 18.43
C GLN A 65 -1.30 -7.93 18.02
#